data_AF-A0A2T4J4F0-F1
#
_entry.id   AF-A0A2T4J4F0-F1
#
_cell.length_a   1.000
_cell.length_b   1.000
_cell.length_c   1.000
_cell.angle_alpha   90.00
_cell.angle_beta   90.00
_cell.angle_gamma   90.00
#
_symmetry.space_group_name_H-M   'P 1'
#
loop_
_entity.id
_entity.type
_entity.pdbx_description
1 polymer ?
#
loop_
_entity_poly.entity_id
_entity_poly.type
_entity_poly.pdbx_seq_one_letter_code
_entity_poly.pdbx_strand_id
1 'polypeptide(L)'
;TKVKRFYEDFEYQAASWGKARRVIAKIEWHPGELFPRVGFIVTNLPMEPDWVVQFYNQRGTAEQHIKEGKYAFRWTRLSCRKFRDNEVRLQLHALAYNLATFLRCIELPEAMADWSLTSLQLKLIKIGARVVRHARAITFQLAEVAVTGPMVRAILAAIRRLRAPPSCA
;
A
#
# COMPACT_ATOMS: atom_id res chain seq x y z
N THR A 1 -29.51 11.46 12.39
CA THR A 1 -29.65 10.16 13.07
C THR A 1 -28.36 9.37 12.89
N LYS A 2 -27.68 8.95 13.97
CA LYS A 2 -26.40 8.22 13.89
C LYS A 2 -26.63 6.72 13.74
N VAL A 3 -25.68 6.01 13.11
CA VAL A 3 -25.67 4.54 13.02
C VAL A 3 -25.48 3.97 14.43
N LYS A 4 -26.34 3.04 14.86
CA LYS A 4 -26.18 2.31 16.13
C LYS A 4 -25.47 0.99 15.86
N ARG A 5 -24.50 0.63 16.70
CA ARG A 5 -23.70 -0.59 16.57
C ARG A 5 -23.84 -1.42 17.84
N PHE A 6 -24.07 -2.72 17.65
CA PHE A 6 -24.12 -3.71 18.71
C PHE A 6 -23.22 -4.88 18.33
N TYR A 7 -22.68 -5.55 19.34
CA TYR A 7 -21.81 -6.70 19.16
C TYR A 7 -22.27 -7.84 20.06
N GLU A 8 -22.37 -9.03 19.49
CA GLU A 8 -22.62 -10.26 20.23
C GLU A 8 -21.40 -11.16 20.10
N ASP A 9 -21.04 -11.84 21.19
CA ASP A 9 -19.88 -12.72 21.28
C ASP A 9 -20.31 -14.09 21.78
N PHE A 10 -20.08 -15.11 20.97
CA PHE A 10 -20.54 -16.47 21.28
C PHE A 10 -19.66 -17.52 20.61
N GLU A 11 -19.71 -18.73 21.14
CA GLU A 11 -19.13 -19.89 20.47
C GLU A 11 -20.12 -20.48 19.46
N TYR A 12 -19.63 -20.76 18.26
CA TYR A 12 -20.42 -21.38 17.22
C TYR A 12 -19.62 -22.48 16.53
N GLN A 13 -20.32 -23.55 16.17
CA GLN A 13 -19.77 -24.65 15.40
C GLN A 13 -20.67 -24.92 14.20
N ALA A 14 -20.20 -24.56 13.00
CA ALA A 14 -20.84 -25.01 11.78
C ALA A 14 -20.67 -26.53 11.62
N ALA A 15 -21.60 -27.20 10.95
CA ALA A 15 -21.55 -28.66 10.76
C ALA A 15 -20.27 -29.16 10.06
N SER A 16 -19.66 -28.34 9.21
CA SER A 16 -18.40 -28.65 8.52
C SER A 16 -17.14 -28.40 9.37
N TRP A 17 -17.28 -27.85 10.58
CA TRP A 17 -16.15 -27.50 11.43
C TRP A 17 -15.88 -28.60 12.46
N GLY A 18 -14.61 -29.02 12.56
CA GLY A 18 -14.20 -30.01 13.56
C GLY A 18 -14.17 -29.51 15.01
N LYS A 19 -14.42 -28.21 15.26
CA LYS A 19 -14.55 -27.64 16.60
C LYS A 19 -15.35 -26.33 16.59
N ALA A 20 -15.93 -25.98 17.74
CA ALA A 20 -16.49 -24.67 17.99
C ALA A 20 -15.40 -23.58 17.90
N ARG A 21 -15.80 -22.41 17.44
CA ARG A 21 -14.94 -21.21 17.34
C ARG A 21 -15.71 -20.02 17.87
N ARG A 22 -14.98 -19.07 18.45
CA ARG A 22 -15.53 -17.77 18.83
C ARG A 22 -15.96 -16.99 17.58
N VAL A 23 -17.18 -16.47 17.62
CA VAL A 23 -17.79 -15.68 16.56
C VAL A 23 -18.33 -14.40 17.16
N ILE A 24 -17.94 -13.28 16.55
CA ILE A 24 -18.45 -11.96 16.88
C ILE A 24 -19.45 -11.55 15.81
N ALA A 25 -20.71 -11.31 16.20
CA ALA A 25 -21.71 -10.72 15.31
C ALA A 25 -21.70 -9.20 15.48
N LYS A 26 -21.36 -8.49 14.41
CA LYS A 26 -21.47 -7.03 14.29
C LYS A 26 -22.84 -6.68 13.72
N ILE A 27 -23.65 -5.98 14.48
CA ILE A 27 -25.02 -5.60 14.11
C ILE A 27 -25.08 -4.07 13.98
N GLU A 28 -25.30 -3.57 12.76
CA GLU A 28 -25.37 -2.14 12.47
C GLU A 28 -26.78 -1.73 12.03
N TRP A 29 -27.38 -0.76 12.74
CA TRP A 29 -28.65 -0.14 12.38
C TRP A 29 -28.41 1.16 11.64
N HIS A 30 -28.73 1.16 10.35
CA HIS A 30 -28.63 2.34 9.49
C HIS A 30 -29.97 3.09 9.46
N PRO A 31 -29.97 4.43 9.57
CA PRO A 31 -31.19 5.21 9.44
C PRO A 31 -31.86 4.98 8.08
N GLY A 32 -33.16 4.66 8.08
CA GLY A 32 -33.93 4.41 6.87
C GLY A 32 -33.90 2.96 6.35
N GLU A 33 -33.14 2.06 6.98
CA GLU A 33 -33.16 0.63 6.68
C GLU A 33 -34.11 -0.11 7.63
N LEU A 34 -34.97 -0.98 7.08
CA LEU A 34 -35.93 -1.79 7.85
C LEU A 34 -35.24 -2.90 8.65
N PHE A 35 -34.13 -3.43 8.13
CA PHE A 35 -33.37 -4.52 8.73
C PHE A 35 -31.96 -4.07 9.07
N PRO A 36 -31.36 -4.58 10.18
CA PRO A 36 -29.98 -4.30 10.50
C PRO A 36 -29.04 -5.04 9.55
N ARG A 37 -27.86 -4.47 9.32
CA ARG A 37 -26.76 -5.16 8.64
C ARG A 37 -26.02 -6.00 9.67
N VAL A 38 -26.02 -7.31 9.47
CA VAL A 38 -25.34 -8.25 10.37
C VAL A 38 -24.14 -8.86 9.65
N GLY A 39 -22.95 -8.70 10.24
CA GLY A 39 -21.72 -9.34 9.79
C GLY A 39 -21.17 -10.25 10.87
N PHE A 40 -20.59 -11.39 10.48
CA PHE A 40 -19.99 -12.34 11.42
C PHE A 40 -18.48 -12.40 11.22
N ILE A 41 -17.72 -12.31 12.31
CA ILE A 41 -16.27 -12.42 12.33
C ILE A 41 -15.91 -13.64 13.18
N VAL A 42 -15.35 -14.66 12.54
CA VAL A 42 -14.78 -15.82 13.24
C VAL A 42 -13.36 -15.45 13.65
N THR A 43 -13.04 -15.56 14.95
CA THR A 43 -11.74 -15.12 15.48
C THR A 43 -11.20 -16.05 16.55
N ASN A 44 -9.88 -16.05 16.73
CA ASN A 44 -9.19 -16.64 17.87
C ASN A 44 -8.48 -15.57 18.73
N LEU A 45 -8.66 -14.28 18.42
CA LEU A 45 -8.03 -13.18 19.14
C LEU A 45 -8.70 -13.02 20.51
N PRO A 46 -7.95 -12.91 21.62
CA PRO A 46 -8.48 -12.70 22.96
C PRO A 46 -8.75 -11.20 23.23
N MET A 47 -9.43 -10.53 22.30
CA MET A 47 -9.74 -9.10 22.38
C MET A 47 -11.25 -8.89 22.53
N GLU A 48 -11.67 -7.73 23.04
CA GLU A 48 -13.08 -7.34 23.08
C GLU A 48 -13.68 -7.23 21.66
N PRO A 49 -15.00 -7.48 21.49
CA PRO A 49 -15.65 -7.47 20.17
C PRO A 49 -15.39 -6.20 19.34
N ASP A 50 -15.46 -5.03 19.97
CA ASP A 50 -15.18 -3.73 19.34
C ASP A 50 -13.77 -3.65 18.75
N TRP A 51 -12.77 -4.11 19.52
CA TRP A 51 -11.37 -4.13 19.09
C TRP A 51 -11.13 -5.13 17.96
N VAL A 52 -11.75 -6.31 18.02
CA VAL A 52 -11.67 -7.29 16.93
C VAL A 52 -12.26 -6.72 15.65
N VAL A 53 -13.42 -6.05 15.74
CA VAL A 53 -14.06 -5.42 14.59
C VAL A 53 -13.19 -4.28 14.04
N GLN A 54 -12.62 -3.44 14.90
CA GLN A 54 -11.71 -2.38 14.48
C GLN A 54 -10.47 -2.95 13.79
N PHE A 55 -9.86 -3.99 14.35
CA PHE A 55 -8.73 -4.70 13.75
C PHE A 55 -9.12 -5.29 12.39
N TYR A 56 -10.25 -5.99 12.31
CA TYR A 56 -10.73 -6.60 11.07
C TYR A 56 -10.99 -5.55 9.98
N ASN A 57 -11.53 -4.39 10.35
CA ASN A 57 -11.78 -3.28 9.42
C ASN A 57 -10.49 -2.72 8.79
N GLN A 58 -9.33 -2.86 9.44
CA GLN A 58 -8.03 -2.46 8.85
C GLN A 58 -7.69 -3.28 7.60
N ARG A 59 -8.31 -4.45 7.39
CA ARG A 59 -8.18 -5.22 6.13
C ARG A 59 -8.60 -4.40 4.90
N GLY A 60 -9.53 -3.46 5.05
CA GLY A 60 -9.93 -2.56 3.96
C GLY A 60 -8.76 -1.75 3.39
N THR A 61 -7.76 -1.45 4.21
CA THR A 61 -6.53 -0.76 3.81
C THR A 61 -5.72 -1.58 2.80
N ALA A 62 -5.66 -2.91 2.97
CA ALA A 62 -4.97 -3.79 2.02
C ALA A 62 -5.64 -3.76 0.63
N GLU A 63 -6.98 -3.77 0.57
CA GLU A 63 -7.71 -3.63 -0.70
C GLU A 63 -7.44 -2.27 -1.36
N GLN A 64 -7.33 -1.22 -0.56
CA GLN A 64 -6.97 0.11 -1.07
C GLN A 64 -5.56 0.14 -1.65
N HIS A 65 -4.58 -0.52 -1.02
CA HIS A 65 -3.24 -0.67 -1.57
C HIS A 65 -3.21 -1.49 -2.87
N ILE A 66 -4.00 -2.57 -2.93
CA ILE A 66 -4.15 -3.37 -4.17
C ILE A 66 -4.73 -2.50 -5.29
N LYS A 67 -5.74 -1.68 -5.00
CA LYS A 67 -6.29 -0.71 -5.96
C LYS A 67 -5.25 0.32 -6.40
N GLU A 68 -4.52 0.92 -5.47
CA GLU A 68 -3.44 1.88 -5.77
C GLU A 68 -2.38 1.25 -6.69
N GLY A 69 -1.94 0.02 -6.40
CA GLY A 69 -1.02 -0.75 -7.24
C GLY A 69 -1.56 -1.03 -8.65
N LYS A 70 -2.83 -1.46 -8.76
CA LYS A 70 -3.50 -1.66 -10.05
C LYS A 70 -3.53 -0.38 -10.90
N TYR A 71 -3.77 0.78 -10.30
CA TYR A 71 -3.84 2.05 -11.04
C TYR A 71 -2.47 2.68 -11.31
N ALA A 72 -1.63 2.86 -10.28
CA ALA A 72 -0.36 3.57 -10.39
C ALA A 72 0.72 2.75 -11.13
N PHE A 73 0.80 1.45 -10.85
CA PHE A 73 1.82 0.57 -11.43
C PHE A 73 1.28 -0.39 -12.50
N ARG A 74 -0.02 -0.31 -12.82
CA ARG A 74 -0.69 -1.11 -13.85
C ARG A 74 -0.48 -2.62 -13.64
N TRP A 75 -0.65 -3.11 -12.41
CA TRP A 75 -0.47 -4.52 -12.06
C TRP A 75 -1.24 -5.50 -12.96
N THR A 76 -2.34 -5.07 -13.56
CA THR A 76 -3.18 -5.89 -14.45
C THR A 76 -2.66 -5.95 -15.90
N ARG A 77 -1.62 -5.19 -16.26
CA ARG A 77 -1.04 -5.21 -17.61
C ARG A 77 -0.07 -6.38 -17.78
N LEU A 78 -0.62 -7.58 -17.77
CA LEU A 78 0.09 -8.85 -17.89
C LEU A 78 -0.08 -9.42 -19.31
N SER A 79 0.83 -9.06 -20.22
CA SER A 79 0.73 -9.40 -21.65
C SER A 79 1.76 -10.45 -22.11
N CYS A 80 2.42 -11.15 -21.19
CA CYS A 80 3.36 -12.22 -21.57
C CYS A 80 2.58 -13.47 -22.04
N ARG A 81 3.21 -14.30 -22.87
CA ARG A 81 2.58 -15.51 -23.43
C ARG A 81 2.42 -16.63 -22.40
N LYS A 82 3.39 -16.80 -21.49
CA LYS A 82 3.38 -17.87 -20.48
C LYS A 82 2.91 -17.33 -19.13
N PHE A 83 2.23 -18.18 -18.36
CA PHE A 83 1.78 -17.85 -17.01
C PHE A 83 2.94 -17.45 -16.08
N ARG A 84 4.04 -18.23 -16.07
CA ARG A 84 5.24 -17.94 -15.26
C ARG A 84 5.87 -16.58 -15.59
N ASP A 85 5.85 -16.17 -16.85
CA ASP A 85 6.37 -14.84 -17.24
C ASP A 85 5.49 -13.71 -16.69
N ASN A 86 4.17 -13.92 -16.65
CA ASN A 86 3.23 -12.97 -16.05
C ASN A 86 3.32 -12.94 -14.52
N GLU A 87 3.61 -14.07 -13.88
CA GLU A 87 3.88 -14.15 -12.45
C GLU A 87 5.11 -13.29 -12.08
N VAL A 88 6.24 -13.49 -12.77
CA VAL A 88 7.44 -12.66 -12.57
C VAL A 88 7.14 -11.18 -12.83
N ARG A 89 6.37 -10.89 -13.89
CA ARG A 89 5.98 -9.51 -14.20
C ARG A 89 5.16 -8.87 -13.08
N LEU A 90 4.21 -9.59 -12.50
CA LEU A 90 3.42 -9.11 -11.37
C LEU A 90 4.29 -8.90 -10.13
N GLN A 91 5.25 -9.79 -9.86
CA GLN A 91 6.21 -9.63 -8.77
C GLN A 91 7.08 -8.38 -8.94
N LEU A 92 7.55 -8.09 -10.16
CA LEU A 92 8.28 -6.84 -10.45
C LEU A 92 7.41 -5.59 -10.25
N HIS A 93 6.14 -5.66 -10.64
CA HIS A 93 5.18 -4.58 -10.38
C HIS A 93 4.92 -4.35 -8.89
N ALA A 94 4.82 -5.43 -8.10
CA ALA A 94 4.67 -5.35 -6.64
C ALA A 94 5.95 -4.81 -5.97
N LEU A 95 7.13 -5.24 -6.42
CA LEU A 95 8.42 -4.72 -5.95
C LEU A 95 8.53 -3.22 -6.23
N ALA A 96 8.19 -2.76 -7.44
CA ALA A 96 8.21 -1.34 -7.77
C ALA A 96 7.26 -0.51 -6.90
N TYR A 97 6.07 -1.05 -6.59
CA TYR A 97 5.13 -0.42 -5.66
C TYR A 97 5.70 -0.33 -4.23
N ASN A 98 6.35 -1.39 -3.75
CA ASN A 98 6.97 -1.40 -2.42
C ASN A 98 8.12 -0.39 -2.34
N LEU A 99 8.97 -0.31 -3.37
CA LEU A 99 10.06 0.67 -3.45
C LEU A 99 9.54 2.11 -3.48
N ALA A 100 8.47 2.37 -4.23
CA ALA A 100 7.87 3.71 -4.27
C ALA A 100 7.15 4.06 -2.96
N THR A 101 6.55 3.09 -2.29
CA THR A 101 5.98 3.28 -0.95
C THR A 101 7.08 3.53 0.07
N PHE A 102 8.18 2.78 0.02
CA PHE A 102 9.36 3.03 0.83
C PHE A 102 9.93 4.43 0.60
N LEU A 103 9.96 4.89 -0.66
CA LEU A 103 10.37 6.25 -1.01
C LEU A 103 9.44 7.33 -0.39
N ARG A 104 8.15 7.05 -0.15
CA ARG A 104 7.27 7.95 0.62
C ARG A 104 7.62 7.98 2.11
N CYS A 105 8.19 6.90 2.63
CA CYS A 105 8.55 6.77 4.05
C CYS A 105 9.91 7.38 4.39
N ILE A 106 10.80 7.56 3.41
CA ILE A 106 12.01 8.36 3.64
C ILE A 106 11.58 9.83 3.68
N GLU A 107 12.23 10.65 4.52
CA GLU A 107 11.95 12.10 4.63
C GLU A 107 12.07 12.80 3.26
N LEU A 108 10.98 12.83 2.52
CA LEU A 108 10.89 13.53 1.25
C LEU A 108 10.80 15.04 1.53
N PRO A 109 11.26 15.89 0.58
CA PRO A 109 11.00 17.32 0.66
C PRO A 109 9.52 17.61 0.87
N GLU A 110 9.18 18.61 1.67
CA GLU A 110 7.79 18.97 2.02
C GLU A 110 6.88 19.13 0.80
N ALA A 111 7.40 19.71 -0.29
CA ALA A 111 6.70 19.86 -1.56
C ALA A 111 6.25 18.53 -2.21
N MET A 112 6.78 17.38 -1.76
CA MET A 112 6.47 16.03 -2.24
C MET A 112 5.69 15.20 -1.22
N ALA A 113 5.44 15.71 -0.01
CA ALA A 113 4.79 14.95 1.06
C ALA A 113 3.39 14.45 0.63
N ASP A 114 2.64 15.28 -0.09
CA ASP A 114 1.27 14.97 -0.55
C ASP A 114 1.22 14.25 -1.91
N TRP A 115 2.36 13.85 -2.47
CA TRP A 115 2.37 13.21 -3.78
C TRP A 115 1.82 11.78 -3.70
N SER A 116 0.81 11.50 -4.53
CA SER A 116 0.37 10.13 -4.80
C SER A 116 1.48 9.30 -5.46
N LEU A 117 1.40 7.97 -5.38
CA LEU A 117 2.36 7.10 -6.08
C LEU A 117 2.39 7.35 -7.59
N THR A 118 1.25 7.71 -8.19
CA THR A 118 1.17 8.09 -9.60
C THR A 118 1.97 9.36 -9.88
N SER A 119 1.85 10.38 -9.01
CA SER A 119 2.64 11.62 -9.11
C SER A 119 4.13 11.34 -8.95
N LEU A 120 4.52 10.52 -7.97
CA LEU A 120 5.92 10.09 -7.80
C LEU A 120 6.44 9.37 -9.05
N GLN A 121 5.68 8.41 -9.59
CA GLN A 121 6.07 7.69 -10.80
C GLN A 121 6.22 8.63 -12.00
N LEU A 122 5.27 9.54 -12.23
CA LEU A 122 5.28 10.42 -13.41
C LEU A 122 6.31 11.54 -13.30
N LYS A 123 6.38 12.22 -12.15
CA LYS A 123 7.17 13.43 -11.96
C LYS A 123 8.62 13.17 -11.56
N LEU A 124 8.90 12.06 -10.85
CA LEU A 124 10.24 11.72 -10.40
C LEU A 124 10.88 10.60 -11.25
N ILE A 125 10.17 9.49 -11.48
CA ILE A 125 10.76 8.31 -12.15
C ILE A 125 10.72 8.44 -13.68
N LYS A 126 9.61 8.96 -14.23
CA LYS A 126 9.42 9.16 -15.68
C LYS A 126 9.80 10.56 -16.15
N ILE A 127 10.60 11.27 -15.36
CA ILE A 127 11.10 12.59 -15.73
C ILE A 127 11.94 12.48 -17.01
N GLY A 128 11.71 13.40 -17.95
CA GLY A 128 12.53 13.47 -19.16
C GLY A 128 13.96 13.88 -18.81
N ALA A 129 14.94 13.28 -19.48
CA ALA A 129 16.34 13.61 -19.30
C ALA A 129 17.09 13.62 -20.63
N ARG A 130 18.01 14.57 -20.80
CA ARG A 130 19.02 14.51 -21.86
C ARG A 130 20.20 13.70 -21.37
N VAL A 131 20.56 12.65 -22.11
CA VAL A 131 21.75 11.85 -21.83
C VAL A 131 22.94 12.47 -22.56
N VAL A 132 23.93 12.93 -21.80
CA VAL A 132 25.17 13.49 -22.34
C VAL A 132 26.30 12.53 -22.02
N ARG A 133 26.96 12.00 -23.05
CA ARG A 133 28.13 11.15 -22.91
C ARG A 133 29.37 11.97 -23.26
N HIS A 134 30.29 12.09 -22.30
CA HIS A 134 31.57 12.77 -22.52
C HIS A 134 32.69 11.98 -21.86
N ALA A 135 33.75 11.68 -22.64
CA ALA A 135 34.84 10.79 -22.25
C ALA A 135 34.33 9.46 -21.63
N ARG A 136 34.59 9.23 -20.34
CA ARG A 136 34.21 8.02 -19.59
C ARG A 136 32.98 8.23 -18.67
N ALA A 137 32.27 9.35 -18.79
CA ALA A 137 31.13 9.68 -17.96
C ALA A 137 29.83 9.77 -18.78
N ILE A 138 28.73 9.31 -18.15
CA ILE A 138 27.36 9.49 -18.64
C ILE A 138 26.65 10.41 -17.65
N THR A 139 26.19 11.56 -18.11
CA THR A 139 25.46 12.54 -17.31
C THR A 139 24.01 12.61 -17.77
N PHE A 140 23.09 12.45 -16.82
CA PHE A 140 21.66 12.64 -17.04
C PHE A 140 21.29 14.07 -16.65
N GLN A 141 20.95 14.90 -17.62
CA GLN A 141 20.43 16.24 -17.41
C GLN A 141 18.90 16.15 -17.33
N LEU A 142 18.35 16.17 -16.12
CA LEU A 142 16.92 16.06 -15.86
C LEU A 142 16.20 17.38 -16.19
N ALA A 143 14.99 17.29 -16.75
CA ALA A 143 14.15 18.46 -17.00
C ALA A 143 13.56 19.00 -15.69
N GLU A 144 13.88 20.25 -15.33
CA GLU A 144 13.39 20.91 -14.12
C GLU A 144 11.96 21.46 -14.33
N VAL A 145 10.97 20.56 -14.33
CA VAL A 145 9.55 20.92 -14.50
C VAL A 145 8.77 20.72 -13.19
N ALA A 146 8.76 19.49 -12.68
CA ALA A 146 8.01 19.13 -11.48
C ALA A 146 8.90 18.82 -10.27
N VAL A 147 10.17 18.53 -10.51
CA VAL A 147 11.18 18.23 -9.48
C VAL A 147 12.37 19.14 -9.74
N THR A 148 12.75 19.92 -8.74
CA THR A 148 13.88 20.86 -8.85
C THR A 148 15.21 20.19 -8.52
N GLY A 149 16.32 20.80 -8.97
CA GLY A 149 17.66 20.32 -8.64
C GLY A 149 17.91 20.13 -7.13
N PRO A 150 17.53 21.09 -6.26
CA PRO A 150 17.58 20.92 -4.81
C PRO A 150 16.76 19.73 -4.29
N MET A 151 15.55 19.50 -4.82
CA MET A 151 14.71 18.37 -4.42
C MET A 151 15.38 17.03 -4.75
N VAL A 152 15.93 16.88 -5.95
CA VAL A 152 16.68 15.67 -6.33
C VAL A 152 17.86 15.44 -5.38
N ARG A 153 18.62 16.48 -5.06
CA ARG A 153 19.75 16.39 -4.12
C ARG A 153 19.30 15.97 -2.72
N ALA A 154 18.20 16.50 -2.22
CA ALA A 154 17.63 16.13 -0.93
C ALA A 154 17.20 14.66 -0.90
N ILE A 155 16.51 14.17 -1.95
CA ILE A 155 16.15 12.76 -2.08
C ILE A 155 17.40 11.87 -2.09
N LEU A 156 18.42 12.23 -2.88
CA LEU A 156 19.67 11.47 -2.93
C LEU A 156 20.39 11.46 -1.59
N ALA A 157 20.37 12.57 -0.85
CA ALA A 157 20.91 12.64 0.50
C ALA A 157 20.13 11.73 1.45
N ALA A 158 18.79 11.76 1.42
CA ALA A 158 17.95 10.86 2.20
C ALA A 158 18.24 9.38 1.90
N ILE A 159 18.38 9.00 0.62
CA ILE A 159 18.75 7.65 0.22
C ILE A 159 20.15 7.28 0.72
N ARG A 160 21.12 8.20 0.66
CA ARG A 160 22.48 7.96 1.16
C ARG A 160 22.51 7.72 2.68
N ARG A 161 21.66 8.41 3.44
CA ARG A 161 21.53 8.21 4.91
C ARG A 161 21.02 6.81 5.28
N LEU A 162 20.32 6.12 4.36
CA LEU A 162 19.91 4.73 4.58
C LEU A 162 21.05 3.72 4.47
N ARG A 163 22.20 4.10 3.88
CA ARG A 163 23.36 3.21 3.91
C ARG A 163 23.84 3.12 5.34
N ALA A 164 23.95 1.90 5.86
CA ALA A 164 24.62 1.66 7.14
C ALA A 164 25.97 2.40 7.15
N PRO A 165 26.36 3.05 8.26
CA PRO A 165 27.70 3.56 8.39
C PRO A 165 28.69 2.42 8.10
N PRO A 166 29.85 2.69 7.48
CA PRO A 166 30.86 1.66 7.29
C PRO A 166 31.11 0.99 8.65
N SER A 167 31.04 -0.34 8.68
CA SER A 167 31.37 -1.10 9.89
C SER A 167 32.75 -0.65 10.35
N CYS A 168 32.87 -0.13 11.57
CA CYS A 168 34.16 0.17 12.17
C CYS A 168 34.99 -1.11 12.12
N ALA A 169 36.05 -1.10 11.33
CA ALA A 169 37.11 -2.11 11.35
C ALA A 169 38.16 -1.68 12.38
#